data_AF-W0A6B5-F1
#
_entry.id   AF-W0A6B5-F1
#
_cell.length_a   1.000
_cell.length_b   1.000
_cell.length_c   1.000
_cell.angle_alpha   90.00
_cell.angle_beta   90.00
_cell.angle_gamma   90.00
#
_symmetry.space_group_name_H-M   'P 1'
#
loop_
_entity.id
_entity.type
_entity.pdbx_description
1 polymer ?
#
loop_
_entity_poly.entity_id
_entity_poly.type
_entity_poly.pdbx_seq_one_letter_code
_entity_poly.pdbx_strand_id
1 'polypeptide(L)'
;MMRVTAPSKIGHWDGVIPPGDRFTRNQRVSAVRFGYDIDSFETMTVMRRGTAREFWIPIGGEYPMVEASCAIIERRPGNRVFVLTPGGFRIVVNADGSLLTDPSRKKRKP
;
A
#
# COMPACT_ATOMS: atom_id res chain seq x y z
N MET A 1 -17.37 -26.44 -11.80
CA MET A 1 -16.46 -26.66 -10.65
C MET A 1 -15.62 -25.41 -10.48
N MET A 2 -16.01 -24.51 -9.57
CA MET A 2 -15.38 -23.20 -9.40
C MET A 2 -14.09 -23.38 -8.61
N ARG A 3 -12.92 -23.22 -9.26
CA ARG A 3 -11.62 -23.27 -8.59
C ARG A 3 -11.41 -21.95 -7.84
N VAL A 4 -11.56 -21.98 -6.53
CA VAL A 4 -11.12 -20.91 -5.64
C VAL A 4 -9.61 -21.06 -5.47
N THR A 5 -8.82 -20.38 -6.29
CA THR A 5 -7.41 -20.15 -5.97
C THR A 5 -7.36 -19.17 -4.81
N ALA A 6 -7.09 -19.67 -3.60
CA ALA A 6 -6.70 -18.80 -2.49
C ALA A 6 -5.52 -17.93 -2.97
N PRO A 7 -5.58 -16.59 -2.89
CA PRO A 7 -4.47 -15.77 -3.31
C PRO A 7 -3.30 -16.06 -2.36
N SER A 8 -2.33 -16.83 -2.84
CA SER A 8 -1.10 -17.08 -2.10
C SER A 8 -0.34 -15.75 -2.05
N LYS A 9 -0.39 -15.11 -0.88
CA LYS A 9 0.23 -13.85 -0.48
C LYS A 9 -0.67 -12.61 -0.66
N ILE A 10 -1.13 -12.08 0.48
CA ILE A 10 -1.74 -10.75 0.60
C ILE A 10 -0.78 -9.73 -0.02
N GLY A 11 -1.26 -8.97 -1.00
CA GLY A 11 -0.52 -7.88 -1.62
C GLY A 11 -0.30 -6.73 -0.64
N HIS A 12 0.71 -5.91 -0.89
CA HIS A 12 1.01 -4.78 0.00
C HIS A 12 -0.18 -3.82 0.15
N TRP A 13 -0.98 -3.68 -0.88
CA TRP A 13 -2.06 -2.72 -0.99
C TRP A 13 -3.44 -3.34 -0.73
N ASP A 14 -3.49 -4.64 -0.46
CA ASP A 14 -4.73 -5.38 -0.30
C ASP A 14 -5.25 -5.18 1.13
N GLY A 15 -6.44 -4.63 1.26
CA GLY A 15 -7.08 -4.55 2.55
C GLY A 15 -8.48 -3.97 2.43
N VAL A 16 -9.40 -4.55 3.18
CA VAL A 16 -10.76 -4.03 3.32
C VAL A 16 -10.85 -3.34 4.66
N ILE A 17 -11.34 -2.10 4.65
CA ILE A 17 -11.69 -1.37 5.88
C ILE A 17 -13.09 -1.84 6.29
N PRO A 18 -13.24 -2.47 7.48
CA PRO A 18 -14.56 -2.86 7.96
C PRO A 18 -15.49 -1.65 8.13
N PRO A 19 -16.82 -1.81 8.02
CA PRO A 19 -17.75 -0.74 8.30
C PRO A 19 -17.56 -0.19 9.72
N GLY A 20 -17.45 1.14 9.84
CA GLY A 20 -17.23 1.82 11.12
C GLY A 20 -15.78 1.86 11.60
N ASP A 21 -14.85 1.19 10.91
CA ASP A 21 -13.44 1.20 11.23
C ASP A 21 -12.68 2.25 10.39
N ARG A 22 -11.55 2.74 10.92
CA ARG A 22 -10.67 3.68 10.22
C ARG A 22 -9.51 3.01 9.47
N PHE A 23 -9.17 1.78 9.87
CA PHE A 23 -8.03 1.04 9.39
C PHE A 23 -8.42 -0.39 9.05
N THR A 24 -7.66 -1.02 8.16
CA THR A 24 -7.88 -2.42 7.82
C THR A 24 -7.48 -3.34 8.99
N ARG A 25 -8.03 -4.56 8.99
CA ARG A 25 -7.61 -5.60 9.94
C ARG A 25 -6.09 -5.85 9.90
N ASN A 26 -5.49 -5.86 8.71
CA ASN A 26 -4.05 -6.10 8.56
C ASN A 26 -3.22 -4.95 9.13
N GLN A 27 -3.67 -3.70 8.95
CA GLN A 27 -3.05 -2.55 9.59
C GLN A 27 -3.10 -2.66 11.12
N ARG A 28 -4.27 -2.98 11.70
CA ARG A 28 -4.41 -3.19 13.15
C ARG A 28 -3.49 -4.29 13.67
N VAL A 29 -3.48 -5.45 13.02
CA VAL A 29 -2.63 -6.60 13.40
C VAL A 29 -1.15 -6.21 13.34
N SER A 30 -0.71 -5.53 12.28
CA SER A 30 0.67 -5.10 12.16
C SER A 30 1.04 -4.02 13.18
N ALA A 31 0.15 -3.08 13.47
CA ALA A 31 0.39 -2.07 14.50
C ALA A 31 0.60 -2.69 15.88
N VAL A 32 -0.27 -3.62 16.30
CA VAL A 32 -0.10 -4.37 17.55
C VAL A 32 1.23 -5.11 17.56
N ARG A 33 1.58 -5.78 16.45
CA ARG A 33 2.86 -6.49 16.32
C ARG A 33 4.07 -5.57 16.47
N PHE A 34 3.98 -4.32 16.04
CA PHE A 34 5.05 -3.33 16.16
C PHE A 34 4.96 -2.49 17.45
N GLY A 35 3.98 -2.74 18.32
CA GLY A 35 3.80 -2.00 19.56
C GLY A 35 3.25 -0.58 19.35
N TYR A 36 2.48 -0.35 18.30
CA TYR A 36 1.87 0.94 18.00
C TYR A 36 0.39 0.97 18.39
N ASP A 37 -0.06 2.12 18.91
CA ASP A 37 -1.47 2.47 19.01
C ASP A 37 -1.93 3.10 17.69
N ILE A 38 -2.53 2.29 16.82
CA ILE A 38 -2.92 2.72 15.48
C ILE A 38 -4.07 3.73 15.49
N ASP A 39 -4.94 3.72 16.50
CA ASP A 39 -6.11 4.60 16.51
C ASP A 39 -5.68 6.08 16.68
N SER A 40 -4.49 6.31 17.23
CA SER A 40 -3.84 7.62 17.34
C SER A 40 -3.21 8.15 16.05
N PHE A 41 -3.02 7.30 15.04
CA PHE A 41 -2.26 7.69 13.84
C PHE A 41 -3.05 8.69 12.99
N GLU A 42 -2.38 9.35 12.05
CA GLU A 42 -3.01 10.06 10.93
C GLU A 42 -3.06 9.12 9.71
N THR A 43 -3.90 9.45 8.72
CA THR A 43 -3.86 8.77 7.42
C THR A 43 -3.30 9.69 6.34
N MET A 44 -2.71 9.08 5.31
CA MET A 44 -2.43 9.75 4.03
C MET A 44 -2.85 8.88 2.86
N THR A 45 -3.22 9.53 1.77
CA THR A 45 -3.45 8.86 0.49
C THR A 45 -2.12 8.62 -0.19
N VAL A 46 -1.87 7.37 -0.59
CA VAL A 46 -0.70 6.99 -1.38
C VAL A 46 -1.16 6.64 -2.80
N MET A 47 -0.55 7.31 -3.79
CA MET A 47 -0.80 7.07 -5.21
C MET A 47 0.15 6.02 -5.73
N ARG A 48 -0.40 4.95 -6.33
CA ARG A 48 0.40 3.86 -6.89
C ARG A 48 -0.20 3.29 -8.16
N ARG A 49 0.62 2.70 -9.00
CA ARG A 49 0.13 2.04 -10.22
C ARG A 49 -0.63 0.75 -9.85
N GLY A 50 -1.77 0.54 -10.49
CA GLY A 50 -2.49 -0.72 -10.54
C GLY A 50 -1.57 -1.84 -11.00
N THR A 51 -1.89 -3.07 -10.59
CA THR A 51 -1.17 -4.27 -11.01
C THR A 51 -2.05 -5.15 -11.90
N ALA A 52 -1.42 -6.03 -12.67
CA ALA A 52 -2.10 -7.04 -13.49
C ALA A 52 -3.03 -7.97 -12.71
N ARG A 53 -2.85 -8.05 -11.37
CA ARG A 53 -3.69 -8.87 -10.50
C ARG A 53 -4.99 -8.17 -10.10
N GLU A 54 -5.04 -6.85 -10.23
CA GLU A 54 -6.17 -6.01 -9.81
C GLU A 54 -6.98 -5.56 -11.01
N PHE A 55 -6.30 -5.27 -12.12
CA PHE A 55 -6.93 -4.81 -13.35
C PHE A 55 -6.50 -5.72 -14.49
N TRP A 56 -7.49 -6.26 -15.20
CA TRP A 56 -7.23 -6.81 -16.53
C TRP A 56 -7.04 -5.65 -17.50
N ILE A 57 -5.92 -5.66 -18.23
CA ILE A 57 -5.59 -4.63 -19.21
C ILE A 57 -5.07 -5.32 -20.48
N PRO A 58 -5.52 -4.90 -21.68
CA PRO A 58 -4.99 -5.38 -22.95
C PRO A 58 -3.47 -5.20 -23.06
N ILE A 59 -2.83 -6.02 -23.91
CA ILE A 59 -1.40 -5.90 -24.19
C ILE A 59 -1.09 -4.49 -24.71
N GLY A 60 -0.12 -3.81 -24.10
CA GLY A 60 0.28 -2.45 -24.43
C GLY A 60 -0.53 -1.36 -23.71
N GLY A 61 -1.56 -1.71 -22.95
CA GLY A 61 -2.31 -0.76 -22.13
C GLY A 61 -1.56 -0.35 -20.86
N GLU A 62 -1.86 0.85 -20.38
CA GLU A 62 -1.28 1.38 -19.14
C GLU A 62 -2.13 1.05 -17.92
N TYR A 63 -1.48 0.61 -16.84
CA TYR A 63 -2.16 0.41 -15.55
C TYR A 63 -2.58 1.73 -14.93
N PRO A 64 -3.84 1.84 -14.43
CA PRO A 64 -4.35 3.05 -13.82
C PRO A 64 -3.58 3.39 -12.55
N MET A 65 -3.62 4.66 -12.15
CA MET A 65 -3.19 5.05 -10.80
C MET A 65 -4.34 4.79 -9.82
N VAL A 66 -3.99 4.26 -8.66
CA VAL A 66 -4.91 3.83 -7.60
C VAL A 66 -4.51 4.50 -6.30
N GLU A 67 -5.52 4.90 -5.55
CA GLU A 67 -5.39 5.48 -4.22
C GLU A 67 -5.40 4.39 -3.14
N ALA A 68 -4.51 4.52 -2.16
CA ALA A 68 -4.50 3.67 -0.97
C ALA A 68 -4.40 4.52 0.30
N SER A 69 -5.36 4.38 1.21
CA SER A 69 -5.32 5.02 2.53
C SER A 69 -4.33 4.29 3.43
N CYS A 70 -3.25 4.96 3.81
CA CYS A 70 -2.18 4.39 4.61
C CYS A 70 -2.07 5.11 5.96
N ALA A 71 -1.81 4.37 7.04
CA ALA A 71 -1.57 4.97 8.34
C ALA A 71 -0.15 5.55 8.41
N ILE A 72 0.01 6.79 8.86
CA ILE A 72 1.33 7.41 9.03
C ILE A 72 1.93 6.91 10.33
N ILE A 73 3.09 6.25 10.24
CA ILE A 73 3.84 5.78 11.41
C ILE A 73 4.83 6.85 11.87
N GLU A 74 5.58 7.44 10.92
CA GLU A 74 6.68 8.36 11.24
C GLU A 74 6.92 9.30 10.06
N ARG A 75 7.10 10.59 10.32
CA ARG A 75 7.56 11.58 9.33
C ARG A 75 9.06 11.77 9.49
N ARG A 76 9.83 11.59 8.42
CA ARG A 76 11.29 11.71 8.42
C ARG A 76 11.78 12.96 7.71
N PRO A 77 12.98 13.45 8.04
CA PRO A 77 13.65 14.51 7.28
C PRO A 77 13.77 14.15 5.79
N GLY A 78 13.78 15.17 4.93
CA GLY A 78 13.94 14.99 3.48
C GLY A 78 12.65 14.53 2.77
N ASN A 79 11.49 14.97 3.25
CA ASN A 79 10.18 14.76 2.63
C ASN A 79 9.77 13.28 2.51
N ARG A 80 10.17 12.44 3.48
CA ARG A 80 9.88 11.00 3.50
C ARG A 80 8.94 10.65 4.64
N VAL A 81 8.02 9.74 4.41
CA VAL A 81 7.04 9.30 5.40
C VAL A 81 7.02 7.77 5.43
N PHE A 82 7.15 7.21 6.63
CA PHE A 82 6.91 5.79 6.87
C PHE A 82 5.42 5.58 7.09
N VAL A 83 4.86 4.67 6.32
CA VAL A 83 3.43 4.36 6.38
C VAL A 83 3.19 2.86 6.54
N LEU A 84 2.04 2.53 7.12
CA LEU A 84 1.47 1.21 7.14
C LEU A 84 0.41 1.10 6.04
N THR A 85 0.68 0.28 5.04
CA THR A 85 -0.24 0.06 3.91
C THR A 85 -1.50 -0.69 4.35
N PRO A 86 -2.60 -0.68 3.55
CA PRO A 86 -3.79 -1.49 3.82
C PRO A 86 -3.51 -2.99 4.03
N GLY A 87 -2.46 -3.53 3.39
CA GLY A 87 -2.01 -4.91 3.59
C GLY A 87 -1.21 -5.14 4.88
N GLY A 88 -0.98 -4.12 5.70
CA GLY A 88 -0.22 -4.21 6.94
C GLY A 88 1.30 -4.17 6.75
N PHE A 89 1.79 -3.68 5.61
CA PHE A 89 3.24 -3.61 5.32
C PHE A 89 3.77 -2.22 5.64
N ARG A 90 4.97 -2.15 6.21
CA ARG A 90 5.68 -0.88 6.43
C ARG A 90 6.48 -0.51 5.19
N ILE A 91 6.20 0.65 4.61
CA ILE A 91 6.95 1.18 3.46
C ILE A 91 7.31 2.64 3.67
N VAL A 92 8.19 3.17 2.82
CA VAL A 92 8.54 4.59 2.78
C VAL A 92 7.99 5.20 1.50
N VAL A 93 7.32 6.34 1.63
CA VAL A 93 6.79 7.15 0.54
C VAL A 93 7.30 8.57 0.65
N ASN A 94 7.13 9.37 -0.40
CA ASN A 94 7.29 10.81 -0.31
C ASN A 94 6.14 11.41 0.51
N ALA A 95 6.34 12.59 1.10
CA ALA A 95 5.30 13.22 1.94
C ALA A 95 4.05 13.64 1.16
N ASP A 96 4.14 13.75 -0.16
CA ASP A 96 3.00 13.98 -1.06
C ASP A 96 2.20 12.71 -1.38
N GLY A 97 2.61 11.56 -0.84
CA GLY A 97 1.96 10.26 -1.08
C GLY A 97 2.40 9.56 -2.37
N SER A 98 3.38 10.09 -3.10
CA SER A 98 3.97 9.37 -4.22
C SER A 98 4.95 8.29 -3.73
N LEU A 99 5.01 7.17 -4.44
CA LEU A 99 6.02 6.15 -4.17
C LEU A 99 7.42 6.71 -4.43
N LEU A 100 8.38 6.32 -3.61
CA LEU A 100 9.79 6.61 -3.88
C LEU A 100 10.13 6.03 -5.26
N THR A 101 10.46 6.90 -6.21
CA THR A 101 11.00 6.46 -7.49
C THR A 101 12.37 5.86 -7.20
N ASP A 102 12.48 4.53 -7.30
CA ASP A 102 13.77 3.88 -7.20
C ASP A 102 14.60 4.26 -8.44
N PRO A 103 15.65 5.10 -8.34
CA PRO A 103 16.44 5.47 -9.50
C PRO A 103 17.16 4.25 -10.11
N SER A 104 17.28 3.13 -9.37
CA SER A 104 17.95 1.92 -9.86
C SER A 104 17.14 1.15 -10.91
N ARG A 105 15.81 1.32 -10.96
CA ARG A 105 14.96 0.60 -11.93
C ARG A 105 15.00 1.19 -13.34
N LYS A 106 15.59 2.38 -13.54
CA LYS A 106 15.83 2.99 -14.87
C LYS A 106 16.94 2.29 -15.67
N LYS A 107 17.69 1.34 -15.10
CA LYS A 107 18.80 0.64 -15.79
C LYS A 107 18.46 -0.70 -16.44
N ARG A 108 17.18 -1.06 -16.56
CA ARG A 108 16.78 -2.17 -17.45
C ARG A 108 16.15 -1.59 -18.71
N LYS A 109 17.02 -1.13 -19.62
CA LYS A 109 16.70 -1.02 -21.06
C LYS A 109 16.74 -2.44 -21.67
N PRO A 110 16.00 -2.68 -22.78
CA PRO A 110 15.67 -4.00 -23.30
C PRO A 110 16.87 -4.86 -23.67
#